data_AF-A0A836W2H4-F1
#
_entry.id   AF-A0A836W2H4-F1
#
_cell.length_a   1.000
_cell.length_b   1.000
_cell.length_c   1.000
_cell.angle_alpha   90.00
_cell.angle_beta   90.00
_cell.angle_gamma   90.00
#
_symmetry.space_group_name_H-M   'P 1'
#
loop_
_entity.id
_entity.type
_entity.pdbx_description
1 polymer ?
#
loop_
_entity_poly.entity_id
_entity_poly.type
_entity_poly.pdbx_seq_one_letter_code
_entity_poly.pdbx_strand_id
1 'polypeptide(L)'
;MMDVGRHPKIKLMTLSEIEELSGFAGNFHVKVRKKAKYVDENECTACGDCVEVCPVTAPDEYNYGLTTRKAIYLPFPQAVPSSYIINMEDCLGNNPIACGKCLEACDKKCINYDMKDEIIEFDVGVIIVATGMDVYDPTILDEFGYTRFENVLTSLEMERLLGPGGPTDGHLIRLSDKRNPKSVGFIQCIGSRSEKRGNPYCSNYC
;
A
#
# COMPACT_ATOMS: atom_id res chain seq x y z
N MET A 1 8.57 -0.48 13.70
CA MET A 1 8.00 -1.62 12.94
C MET A 1 8.65 -2.94 13.33
N MET A 2 9.99 -3.02 13.31
CA MET A 2 10.74 -4.23 13.66
C MET A 2 10.43 -4.80 15.05
N ASP A 3 10.32 -3.95 16.08
CA ASP A 3 10.01 -4.39 17.45
C ASP A 3 8.66 -5.11 17.53
N VAL A 4 7.62 -4.54 16.92
CA VAL A 4 6.28 -5.14 16.88
C VAL A 4 6.30 -6.49 16.17
N GLY A 5 7.04 -6.62 15.07
CA GLY A 5 7.16 -7.87 14.32
C GLY A 5 7.87 -9.00 15.08
N ARG A 6 8.57 -8.71 16.18
CA ARG A 6 9.32 -9.70 16.99
C ARG A 6 8.85 -9.78 18.45
N HIS A 7 7.81 -9.04 18.82
CA HIS A 7 7.41 -8.92 20.21
C HIS A 7 6.65 -10.19 20.67
N PRO A 8 7.05 -10.83 21.79
CA PRO A 8 6.51 -12.13 22.21
C PRO A 8 5.03 -12.10 22.62
N LYS A 9 4.48 -10.90 22.91
CA LYS A 9 3.07 -10.70 23.28
C LYS A 9 2.23 -10.04 22.19
N ILE A 10 2.79 -9.79 21.01
CA ILE A 10 2.05 -9.19 19.90
C ILE A 10 2.07 -10.18 18.73
N LYS A 11 0.87 -10.59 18.31
CA LYS A 11 0.69 -11.35 17.07
C LYS A 11 0.43 -10.35 15.95
N LEU A 12 1.44 -10.06 15.14
CA LEU A 12 1.29 -9.20 13.98
C LEU A 12 0.60 -9.99 12.84
N MET A 13 -0.52 -9.48 12.36
CA MET A 13 -1.27 -10.05 11.23
C MET A 13 -1.33 -9.03 10.10
N THR A 14 -0.41 -9.12 9.15
CA THR A 14 -0.41 -8.27 7.94
C THR A 14 -1.26 -8.89 6.85
N LEU A 15 -1.75 -8.05 5.93
CA LEU A 15 -2.68 -8.45 4.87
C LEU A 15 -3.93 -9.16 5.44
N SER A 16 -4.43 -8.65 6.57
CA SER A 16 -5.54 -9.25 7.32
C SER A 16 -6.56 -8.18 7.70
N GLU A 17 -7.85 -8.50 7.60
CA GLU A 17 -8.96 -7.58 7.86
C GLU A 17 -9.99 -8.23 8.78
N ILE A 18 -10.63 -7.44 9.65
CA ILE A 18 -11.75 -7.91 10.48
C ILE A 18 -12.96 -8.10 9.56
N GLU A 19 -13.50 -9.31 9.53
CA GLU A 19 -14.69 -9.65 8.73
C GLU A 19 -15.96 -9.64 9.58
N GLU A 20 -15.88 -10.11 10.82
CA GLU A 20 -17.01 -10.17 11.73
C GLU A 20 -16.58 -9.79 13.15
N LEU A 21 -17.43 -9.02 13.83
CA LEU A 21 -17.27 -8.66 15.23
C LEU A 21 -18.59 -8.89 15.97
N SER A 22 -18.55 -9.70 17.02
CA SER A 22 -19.70 -9.96 17.89
C SER A 22 -19.31 -9.91 19.37
N GLY A 23 -20.29 -9.88 20.27
CA GLY A 23 -20.08 -9.81 21.71
C GLY A 23 -20.15 -8.40 22.29
N PHE A 24 -19.50 -8.18 23.43
CA PHE A 24 -19.55 -6.92 24.19
C PHE A 24 -18.23 -6.66 24.92
N ALA A 25 -18.08 -5.47 25.53
CA ALA A 25 -16.86 -5.07 26.22
C ALA A 25 -16.42 -6.12 27.26
N GLY A 26 -15.17 -6.60 27.15
CA GLY A 26 -14.62 -7.68 27.96
C GLY A 26 -14.80 -9.09 27.39
N ASN A 27 -15.64 -9.28 26.38
CA ASN A 27 -15.92 -10.57 25.74
C ASN A 27 -16.34 -10.40 24.28
N PHE A 28 -15.42 -9.93 23.43
CA PHE A 28 -15.61 -9.87 21.98
C PHE A 28 -15.13 -11.16 21.33
N HIS A 29 -15.88 -11.60 20.35
CA HIS A 29 -15.48 -12.66 19.43
C HIS A 29 -15.30 -12.07 18.04
N VAL A 30 -14.08 -12.20 17.50
CA VAL A 30 -13.64 -11.52 16.28
C VAL A 30 -13.23 -12.55 15.24
N LYS A 31 -13.75 -12.43 14.02
CA LYS A 31 -13.25 -13.17 12.86
C LYS A 31 -12.38 -12.27 12.01
N VAL A 32 -11.15 -12.70 11.81
CA VAL A 32 -10.17 -11.99 10.98
C VAL A 32 -9.91 -12.84 9.74
N ARG A 33 -10.14 -12.24 8.58
CA ARG A 33 -9.74 -12.79 7.29
C ARG A 33 -8.29 -12.43 7.02
N LYS A 34 -7.42 -13.43 7.00
CA LYS A 34 -6.03 -13.29 6.55
C LYS A 34 -5.99 -13.64 5.07
N LYS A 35 -5.76 -12.63 4.23
CA LYS A 35 -5.71 -12.79 2.78
C LYS A 35 -4.47 -13.61 2.39
N ALA A 36 -4.60 -14.42 1.33
CA ALA A 36 -3.47 -15.16 0.77
C ALA A 36 -2.42 -14.20 0.22
N LYS A 37 -1.16 -14.36 0.65
CA LYS A 37 -0.01 -13.61 0.12
C LYS A 37 0.60 -14.28 -1.10
N TYR A 38 0.27 -15.55 -1.31
CA TYR A 38 0.84 -16.44 -2.33
C TYR A 38 2.36 -16.61 -2.24
N VAL A 39 2.94 -16.21 -1.11
CA VAL A 39 4.34 -16.32 -0.75
C VAL A 39 4.41 -16.70 0.72
N ASP A 40 5.18 -17.73 1.06
CA ASP A 40 5.48 -18.08 2.45
C ASP A 40 6.49 -17.09 3.02
N GLU A 41 6.04 -16.28 3.96
CA GLU A 41 6.83 -15.22 4.58
C GLU A 41 7.98 -15.73 5.45
N ASN A 42 7.94 -16.99 5.90
CA ASN A 42 9.00 -17.56 6.73
C ASN A 42 10.19 -18.04 5.90
N GLU A 43 9.94 -18.43 4.65
CA GLU A 43 10.95 -18.93 3.72
C GLU A 43 11.44 -17.84 2.75
N CYS A 44 10.65 -16.79 2.52
CA CYS A 44 11.02 -15.69 1.66
C CYS A 44 12.22 -14.91 2.23
N THR A 45 13.27 -14.74 1.41
CA THR A 45 14.47 -13.99 1.79
C THR A 45 14.48 -12.55 1.27
N ALA A 46 13.39 -12.10 0.64
CA ALA A 46 13.27 -10.80 -0.01
C ALA A 46 14.43 -10.46 -0.99
N CYS A 47 14.89 -11.43 -1.79
CA CYS A 47 16.00 -11.24 -2.74
C CYS A 47 15.65 -10.39 -3.98
N GLY A 48 14.40 -10.47 -4.45
CA GLY A 48 13.92 -9.67 -5.59
C GLY A 48 13.94 -10.35 -6.97
N ASP A 49 14.53 -11.54 -7.11
CA ASP A 49 14.65 -12.23 -8.41
C ASP A 49 13.28 -12.46 -9.10
N CYS A 50 12.25 -12.70 -8.28
CA CYS A 50 10.88 -12.91 -8.74
C CYS A 50 10.24 -11.65 -9.39
N VAL A 51 10.69 -10.45 -9.01
CA VAL A 51 10.18 -9.17 -9.53
C VAL A 51 10.73 -8.92 -10.93
N GLU A 52 12.03 -9.17 -11.12
CA GLU A 52 12.74 -8.94 -12.40
C GLU A 52 12.12 -9.73 -13.56
N VAL A 53 11.65 -10.95 -13.29
CA VAL A 53 11.06 -11.83 -14.30
C VAL A 53 9.56 -11.60 -14.52
N CYS A 54 8.91 -10.78 -13.69
CA CYS A 54 7.47 -10.55 -13.76
C CYS A 54 7.12 -9.64 -14.97
N PRO A 55 6.31 -10.13 -15.93
CA PRO A 55 5.96 -9.35 -17.11
C PRO A 55 4.91 -8.26 -16.84
N VAL A 56 4.17 -8.37 -15.73
CA VAL A 56 3.10 -7.44 -15.38
C VAL A 56 3.68 -6.09 -14.98
N THR A 57 2.99 -5.01 -15.37
CA THR A 57 3.31 -3.66 -14.91
C THR A 57 2.00 -3.01 -14.45
N ALA A 58 1.92 -2.68 -13.18
CA ALA A 58 0.75 -2.07 -12.54
C ALA A 58 1.16 -0.74 -11.88
N PRO A 59 0.25 0.22 -11.68
CA PRO A 59 0.54 1.43 -10.89
C PRO A 59 0.96 1.06 -9.46
N ASP A 60 1.94 1.78 -8.91
CA ASP A 60 2.41 1.59 -7.54
C ASP A 60 1.61 2.46 -6.56
N GLU A 61 0.77 1.83 -5.75
CA GLU A 61 -0.11 2.52 -4.79
C GLU A 61 0.68 3.24 -3.69
N TYR A 62 1.82 2.68 -3.27
CA TYR A 62 2.67 3.31 -2.25
C TYR A 62 3.24 4.64 -2.73
N ASN A 63 3.45 4.76 -4.05
CA ASN A 63 3.94 5.96 -4.71
C ASN A 63 2.83 6.74 -5.44
N TYR A 64 1.56 6.55 -5.10
CA TYR A 64 0.42 7.28 -5.70
C TYR A 64 0.36 7.18 -7.25
N GLY A 65 0.83 6.06 -7.81
CA GLY A 65 0.86 5.85 -9.26
C GLY A 65 1.95 6.63 -10.01
N LEU A 66 2.85 7.33 -9.30
CA LEU A 66 4.01 8.03 -9.90
C LEU A 66 5.05 7.04 -10.48
N THR A 67 5.05 5.81 -9.97
CA THR A 67 5.84 4.68 -10.46
C THR A 67 4.94 3.51 -10.79
N THR A 68 5.56 2.49 -11.39
CA THR A 68 4.94 1.20 -11.60
C THR A 68 5.60 0.15 -10.71
N ARG A 69 4.81 -0.86 -10.36
CA ARG A 69 5.26 -2.08 -9.69
C ARG A 69 4.90 -3.30 -10.52
N LYS A 70 5.38 -4.47 -10.08
CA LYS A 70 5.06 -5.77 -10.65
C LYS A 70 3.87 -6.40 -9.89
N ALA A 71 3.32 -7.49 -10.43
CA ALA A 71 2.27 -8.24 -9.73
C ALA A 71 2.78 -8.92 -8.45
N ILE A 72 4.03 -9.42 -8.47
CA ILE A 72 4.78 -9.81 -7.27
C ILE A 72 5.64 -8.63 -6.83
N TYR A 73 5.45 -8.13 -5.62
CA TYR A 73 6.10 -6.90 -5.16
C TYR A 73 6.31 -6.88 -3.65
N LEU A 74 7.19 -5.99 -3.21
CA LEU A 74 7.39 -5.63 -1.81
C LEU A 74 6.84 -4.21 -1.66
N PRO A 75 5.88 -3.92 -0.75
CA PRO A 75 5.21 -2.63 -0.69
C PRO A 75 6.16 -1.43 -0.55
N PHE A 76 7.23 -1.58 0.23
CA PHE A 76 8.33 -0.62 0.33
C PHE A 76 9.59 -1.34 0.88
N PRO A 77 10.81 -0.80 0.67
CA PRO A 77 12.04 -1.52 1.00
C PRO A 77 12.20 -1.93 2.48
N GLN A 78 11.58 -1.18 3.40
CA GLN A 78 11.62 -1.44 4.85
C GLN A 78 10.35 -2.12 5.38
N ALA A 79 9.57 -2.77 4.51
CA ALA A 79 8.34 -3.45 4.89
C ALA A 79 8.59 -4.54 5.96
N VAL A 80 7.64 -4.67 6.88
CA VAL A 80 7.65 -5.68 7.95
C VAL A 80 6.32 -6.43 7.93
N PRO A 81 6.31 -7.76 7.71
CA PRO A 81 7.44 -8.64 7.39
C PRO A 81 8.15 -8.27 6.09
N SER A 82 9.46 -8.56 6.01
CA SER A 82 10.24 -8.39 4.78
C SER A 82 10.02 -9.62 3.88
N SER A 83 8.85 -9.66 3.25
CA SER A 83 8.44 -10.72 2.32
C SER A 83 7.71 -10.11 1.13
N TYR A 84 7.92 -10.69 -0.04
CA TYR A 84 7.13 -10.38 -1.23
C TYR A 84 5.69 -10.88 -1.07
N ILE A 85 4.78 -10.25 -1.80
CA ILE A 85 3.37 -10.67 -1.94
C ILE A 85 2.98 -10.63 -3.42
N ILE A 86 1.99 -11.43 -3.81
CA ILE A 86 1.42 -11.39 -5.16
C ILE A 86 0.04 -10.75 -5.11
N ASN A 87 -0.18 -9.70 -5.89
CA ASN A 87 -1.54 -9.25 -6.20
C ASN A 87 -2.12 -10.09 -7.34
N MET A 88 -3.10 -10.93 -7.01
CA MET A 88 -3.75 -11.80 -8.00
C MET A 88 -4.71 -11.07 -8.94
N GLU A 89 -5.12 -9.84 -8.63
CA GLU A 89 -5.90 -9.01 -9.54
C GLU A 89 -5.05 -8.56 -10.74
N ASP A 90 -3.76 -8.28 -10.50
CA ASP A 90 -2.80 -7.91 -11.54
C ASP A 90 -2.13 -9.12 -12.20
N CYS A 91 -2.07 -10.26 -11.49
CA CYS A 91 -1.30 -11.42 -11.90
C CYS A 91 -1.90 -12.13 -13.12
N LEU A 92 -1.06 -12.44 -14.11
CA LEU A 92 -1.45 -13.27 -15.26
C LEU A 92 -1.58 -14.77 -14.90
N GLY A 93 -1.02 -15.18 -13.76
CA GLY A 93 -1.12 -16.55 -13.28
C GLY A 93 -2.40 -16.74 -12.46
N ASN A 94 -3.55 -16.88 -13.10
CA ASN A 94 -4.75 -17.41 -12.44
C ASN A 94 -5.52 -18.40 -13.33
N ASN A 95 -6.07 -19.43 -12.69
CA ASN A 95 -6.67 -20.66 -13.22
C ASN A 95 -7.23 -20.61 -14.67
N PRO A 96 -6.55 -21.20 -15.67
CA PRO A 96 -5.25 -21.89 -15.61
C PRO A 96 -4.06 -20.93 -15.56
N ILE A 97 -2.99 -21.30 -14.86
CA ILE A 97 -1.76 -20.49 -14.74
C ILE A 97 -1.22 -20.14 -16.14
N ALA A 98 -1.38 -18.89 -16.57
CA ALA A 98 -0.82 -18.42 -17.84
C ALA A 98 0.67 -18.05 -17.70
N CYS A 99 1.17 -17.83 -16.47
CA CYS A 99 2.55 -17.44 -16.20
C CYS A 99 3.04 -17.97 -14.84
N GLY A 100 4.19 -18.66 -14.81
CA GLY A 100 4.84 -19.19 -13.60
C GLY A 100 6.29 -18.73 -13.39
N LYS A 101 6.74 -17.70 -14.12
CA LYS A 101 8.16 -17.28 -14.16
C LYS A 101 8.74 -16.92 -12.79
N CYS A 102 7.97 -16.27 -11.92
CA CYS A 102 8.44 -15.91 -10.59
C CYS A 102 8.67 -17.14 -9.71
N LEU A 103 7.85 -18.20 -9.86
CA LEU A 103 8.07 -19.47 -9.19
C LEU A 103 9.35 -20.16 -9.69
N GLU A 104 9.60 -20.14 -11.01
CA GLU A 104 10.82 -20.70 -11.61
C GLU A 104 12.09 -19.96 -11.16
N ALA A 105 12.02 -18.63 -11.04
CA ALA A 105 13.13 -17.80 -10.57
C ALA A 105 13.35 -17.86 -9.04
N CYS A 106 12.42 -18.43 -8.28
CA CYS A 106 12.50 -18.48 -6.82
C CYS A 106 13.27 -19.73 -6.36
N ASP A 107 14.54 -19.56 -6.00
CA ASP A 107 15.39 -20.65 -5.48
C ASP A 107 14.80 -21.34 -4.24
N LYS A 108 14.17 -20.57 -3.35
CA LYS A 108 13.52 -21.07 -2.13
C LYS A 108 12.21 -21.79 -2.39
N LYS A 109 11.62 -21.63 -3.58
CA LYS A 109 10.30 -22.16 -3.95
C LYS A 109 9.21 -21.80 -2.93
N CYS A 110 9.29 -20.58 -2.37
CA CYS A 110 8.36 -20.09 -1.36
C CYS A 110 7.07 -19.50 -1.96
N ILE A 111 6.90 -19.52 -3.28
CA ILE A 111 5.71 -19.01 -3.97
C ILE A 111 4.69 -20.15 -4.10
N ASN A 112 3.44 -19.88 -3.71
CA ASN A 112 2.35 -20.86 -3.74
C ASN A 112 1.05 -20.20 -4.25
N TYR A 113 0.69 -20.48 -5.50
CA TYR A 113 -0.54 -19.98 -6.13
C TYR A 113 -1.83 -20.61 -5.59
N ASP A 114 -1.74 -21.77 -4.95
CA ASP A 114 -2.87 -22.47 -4.35
C ASP A 114 -3.14 -22.02 -2.90
N MET A 115 -2.37 -21.05 -2.40
CA MET A 115 -2.61 -20.44 -1.08
C MET A 115 -4.00 -19.81 -1.05
N LYS A 116 -4.75 -20.07 0.03
CA LYS A 116 -6.12 -19.57 0.22
C LYS A 116 -6.18 -18.63 1.41
N ASP A 117 -7.19 -17.77 1.39
CA ASP A 117 -7.56 -16.97 2.55
C ASP A 117 -7.87 -17.87 3.75
N GLU A 118 -7.44 -17.43 4.93
CA GLU A 118 -7.68 -18.12 6.19
C GLU A 118 -8.61 -17.26 7.06
N ILE A 119 -9.65 -17.86 7.64
CA ILE A 119 -10.44 -17.23 8.70
C ILE A 119 -9.87 -17.67 10.04
N ILE A 120 -9.50 -16.69 10.86
CA ILE A 120 -8.91 -16.92 12.18
C ILE A 120 -9.80 -16.22 13.21
N GLU A 121 -10.20 -16.98 14.23
CA GLU A 121 -11.07 -16.51 15.29
C GLU A 121 -10.26 -16.14 16.53
N PHE A 122 -10.64 -15.04 17.17
CA PHE A 122 -10.02 -14.54 18.39
C PHE A 122 -11.08 -14.10 19.40
N ASP A 123 -10.87 -14.48 20.66
CA ASP A 123 -11.58 -13.88 21.78
C ASP A 123 -10.72 -12.76 22.39
N VAL A 124 -11.26 -11.55 22.45
CA VAL A 124 -10.55 -10.37 22.97
C VAL A 124 -11.42 -9.55 23.92
N GLY A 125 -10.80 -8.95 24.93
CA GLY A 125 -11.52 -8.10 25.89
C GLY A 125 -11.71 -6.65 25.40
N VAL A 126 -10.74 -6.14 24.64
CA VAL A 126 -10.66 -4.72 24.25
C VAL A 126 -10.23 -4.62 22.78
N ILE A 127 -10.84 -3.67 22.06
CA ILE A 127 -10.51 -3.33 20.68
C ILE A 127 -10.06 -1.87 20.63
N ILE A 128 -8.95 -1.62 19.96
CA ILE A 128 -8.42 -0.28 19.72
C ILE A 128 -8.50 -0.02 18.22
N VAL A 129 -9.25 1.00 17.81
CA VAL A 129 -9.38 1.39 16.40
C VAL A 129 -8.32 2.43 16.08
N ALA A 130 -7.41 2.09 15.18
CA ALA A 130 -6.30 2.94 14.74
C ALA A 130 -6.06 2.79 13.23
N THR A 131 -7.14 2.78 12.44
CA THR A 131 -7.11 2.55 10.97
C THR A 131 -6.57 3.75 10.17
N GLY A 132 -6.31 4.88 10.83
CA GLY A 132 -5.73 6.06 10.18
C GLY A 132 -6.76 6.92 9.45
N MET A 133 -6.32 7.53 8.36
CA MET A 133 -7.07 8.46 7.52
C MET A 133 -6.60 8.37 6.07
N ASP A 134 -7.45 8.78 5.14
CA ASP A 134 -7.12 8.86 3.71
C ASP A 134 -6.95 10.30 3.25
N VAL A 135 -6.22 10.48 2.15
CA VAL A 135 -6.05 11.80 1.50
C VAL A 135 -7.29 12.16 0.71
N TYR A 136 -7.70 13.43 0.79
CA TYR A 136 -8.79 13.96 -0.02
C TYR A 136 -8.40 13.98 -1.50
N ASP A 137 -9.25 13.41 -2.36
CA ASP A 137 -9.09 13.48 -3.82
C ASP A 137 -9.61 14.83 -4.36
N PRO A 138 -8.73 15.74 -4.83
CA PRO A 138 -9.13 17.05 -5.31
C PRO A 138 -9.55 17.07 -6.78
N THR A 139 -9.73 15.91 -7.44
CA THR A 139 -10.13 15.84 -8.85
C THR A 139 -11.44 16.58 -9.12
N ILE A 140 -12.35 16.64 -8.15
CA ILE A 140 -13.63 17.37 -8.28
C ILE A 140 -13.49 18.91 -8.26
N LEU A 141 -12.31 19.42 -7.90
CA LEU A 141 -11.98 20.83 -7.83
C LEU A 141 -11.28 21.27 -9.12
N ASP A 142 -12.03 21.25 -10.21
CA ASP A 142 -11.56 21.53 -11.58
C ASP A 142 -10.73 22.81 -11.69
N GLU A 143 -11.00 23.81 -10.84
CA GLU A 143 -10.28 25.09 -10.78
C GLU A 143 -8.78 24.94 -10.48
N PHE A 144 -8.37 23.88 -9.77
CA PHE A 144 -6.97 23.61 -9.44
C PHE A 144 -6.29 22.72 -10.48
N GLY A 145 -7.06 22.05 -11.33
CA GLY A 145 -6.54 21.27 -12.46
C GLY A 145 -5.71 20.05 -12.04
N TYR A 146 -5.97 19.46 -10.87
CA TYR A 146 -5.42 18.17 -10.48
C TYR A 146 -5.82 17.10 -11.52
N THR A 147 -4.91 16.19 -11.87
CA THR A 147 -4.96 15.25 -13.01
C THR A 147 -4.95 15.87 -14.42
N ARG A 148 -5.31 17.16 -14.57
CA ARG A 148 -5.26 17.89 -15.85
C ARG A 148 -3.88 18.47 -16.15
N PHE A 149 -3.19 18.96 -15.12
CA PHE A 149 -1.85 19.53 -15.24
C PHE A 149 -0.84 18.64 -14.51
N GLU A 150 0.16 18.14 -15.23
CA GLU A 150 1.14 17.18 -14.70
C GLU A 150 1.98 17.73 -13.52
N ASN A 151 2.09 19.05 -13.40
CA ASN A 151 2.84 19.69 -12.31
C ASN A 151 1.95 20.14 -11.13
N VAL A 152 0.67 19.76 -11.13
CA VAL A 152 -0.23 19.95 -9.98
C VAL A 152 -0.29 18.63 -9.22
N LEU A 153 0.24 18.64 -8.00
CA LEU A 153 0.38 17.48 -7.13
C LEU A 153 -0.33 17.72 -5.80
N THR A 154 -0.81 16.65 -5.19
CA THR A 154 -1.19 16.61 -3.77
C THR A 154 0.05 16.70 -2.88
N SER A 155 -0.14 17.11 -1.62
CA SER A 155 0.94 17.14 -0.61
C SER A 155 1.62 15.77 -0.50
N LEU A 156 0.87 14.68 -0.54
CA LEU A 156 1.40 13.34 -0.33
C LEU A 156 2.16 12.79 -1.55
N GLU A 157 1.73 13.09 -2.78
CA GLU A 157 2.54 12.84 -3.98
C GLU A 157 3.87 13.61 -3.94
N MET A 158 3.84 14.86 -3.46
CA MET A 158 5.06 15.65 -3.27
C MET A 158 5.97 15.01 -2.20
N GLU A 159 5.42 14.52 -1.09
CA GLU A 159 6.19 13.78 -0.08
C GLU A 159 6.81 12.52 -0.67
N ARG A 160 6.10 11.79 -1.53
CA ARG A 160 6.67 10.64 -2.24
C ARG A 160 7.88 11.06 -3.07
N LEU A 161 7.80 12.13 -3.87
CA LEU A 161 8.94 12.64 -4.65
C LEU A 161 10.14 13.05 -3.76
N LEU A 162 9.86 13.64 -2.60
CA LEU A 162 10.88 14.07 -1.65
C LEU A 162 11.43 12.94 -0.77
N GLY A 163 10.76 11.79 -0.74
CA GLY A 163 11.17 10.63 0.04
C GLY A 163 12.41 9.96 -0.54
N PRO A 164 13.38 9.51 0.30
CA PRO A 164 14.58 8.83 -0.18
C PRO A 164 14.30 7.44 -0.79
N GLY A 165 13.18 6.80 -0.42
CA GLY A 165 12.65 5.61 -1.09
C GLY A 165 11.49 5.92 -2.05
N GLY A 166 11.45 7.17 -2.51
CA GLY A 166 10.46 7.69 -3.44
C GLY A 166 10.87 7.47 -4.90
N PRO A 167 9.99 7.82 -5.85
CA PRO A 167 10.21 7.59 -7.28
C PRO A 167 11.33 8.44 -7.90
N THR A 168 11.83 9.43 -7.16
CA THR A 168 12.84 10.39 -7.62
C THR A 168 14.01 10.53 -6.66
N ASP A 169 14.24 9.53 -5.80
CA ASP A 169 15.38 9.45 -4.86
C ASP A 169 15.53 10.69 -3.97
N GLY A 170 14.40 11.32 -3.61
CA GLY A 170 14.36 12.53 -2.79
C GLY A 170 14.51 13.85 -3.54
N HIS A 171 14.52 13.82 -4.88
CA HIS A 171 14.59 15.02 -5.70
C HIS A 171 13.20 15.50 -6.14
N LEU A 172 12.85 16.73 -5.77
CA LEU A 172 11.66 17.39 -6.29
C LEU A 172 11.87 17.80 -7.75
N ILE A 173 11.09 17.19 -8.64
CA ILE A 173 11.10 17.50 -10.07
C ILE A 173 9.70 17.83 -10.55
N ARG A 174 9.62 18.61 -11.62
CA ARG A 174 8.39 18.79 -12.40
C ARG A 174 8.13 17.53 -13.20
N LEU A 175 6.95 16.92 -13.07
CA LEU A 175 6.65 15.66 -13.75
C LEU A 175 6.68 15.81 -15.28
N SER A 176 6.39 17.00 -15.81
CA SER A 176 6.30 17.27 -17.25
C SER A 176 7.62 17.33 -18.00
N ASP A 177 8.66 17.87 -17.38
CA ASP A 177 9.96 18.06 -18.05
C ASP A 177 11.14 17.50 -17.24
N LYS A 178 10.86 16.87 -16.09
CA LYS A 178 11.82 16.28 -15.15
C LYS A 178 12.89 17.28 -14.67
N ARG A 179 12.60 18.58 -14.70
CA ARG A 179 13.51 19.63 -14.21
C ARG A 179 13.14 20.06 -12.80
N ASN A 180 14.13 20.55 -12.06
CA ASN A 180 13.91 21.11 -10.74
C ASN A 180 13.04 22.38 -10.85
N PRO A 181 11.93 22.49 -10.09
CA PRO A 181 11.13 23.70 -10.06
C PRO A 181 11.93 24.83 -9.40
N LYS A 182 11.92 26.03 -10.01
CA LYS A 182 12.53 27.24 -9.41
C LYS A 182 11.58 27.96 -8.46
N SER A 183 10.30 27.67 -8.56
CA SER A 183 9.22 28.27 -7.77
C SER A 183 8.15 27.22 -7.54
N VAL A 184 7.65 27.12 -6.31
CA VAL A 184 6.58 26.21 -5.90
C VAL A 184 5.51 27.02 -5.19
N GLY A 185 4.24 26.76 -5.52
CA GLY A 185 3.09 27.35 -4.84
C GLY A 185 2.34 26.28 -4.06
N PHE A 186 1.98 26.59 -2.81
CA PHE A 186 1.13 25.73 -1.98
C PHE A 186 -0.27 26.35 -1.90
N ILE A 187 -1.29 25.56 -2.21
CA ILE A 187 -2.69 25.96 -2.04
C ILE A 187 -3.20 25.23 -0.80
N GLN A 188 -3.60 25.99 0.21
CA GLN A 188 -4.04 25.45 1.49
C GLN A 188 -5.53 25.16 1.50
N CYS A 189 -5.94 24.31 2.45
CA CYS A 189 -7.35 23.95 2.67
C CYS A 189 -8.03 23.30 1.44
N ILE A 190 -7.28 22.62 0.58
CA ILE A 190 -7.85 21.81 -0.50
C ILE A 190 -8.68 20.68 0.11
N GLY A 191 -9.98 20.66 -0.17
CA GLY A 191 -10.91 19.67 0.40
C GLY A 191 -11.34 19.93 1.85
N SER A 192 -10.90 21.02 2.47
CA SER A 192 -11.17 21.34 3.88
C SER A 192 -11.61 22.78 4.05
N ARG A 193 -12.32 23.07 5.15
CA ARG A 193 -12.95 24.38 5.40
C ARG A 193 -13.80 24.88 4.22
N SER A 194 -14.49 23.95 3.55
CA SER A 194 -15.34 24.19 2.38
C SER A 194 -16.74 23.61 2.62
N GLU A 195 -17.79 24.40 2.40
CA GLU A 195 -19.18 23.96 2.60
C GLU A 195 -19.78 23.23 1.38
N LYS A 196 -19.22 23.43 0.18
CA LYS A 196 -19.81 22.93 -1.08
C LYS A 196 -19.04 21.77 -1.68
N ARG A 197 -17.74 21.97 -1.91
CA ARG A 197 -16.86 21.03 -2.61
C ARG A 197 -15.67 20.74 -1.70
N GLY A 198 -15.89 19.88 -0.70
CA GLY A 198 -14.95 19.60 0.37
C GLY A 198 -15.66 19.40 1.69
N ASN A 199 -14.91 19.54 2.78
CA ASN A 199 -15.38 19.28 4.12
C ASN A 199 -15.45 20.56 4.97
N PRO A 200 -16.47 20.71 5.85
CA PRO A 200 -16.62 21.92 6.66
C PRO A 200 -15.61 22.03 7.80
N TYR A 201 -14.82 20.99 8.06
CA TYR A 201 -13.81 20.95 9.13
C TYR A 201 -12.40 21.30 8.63
N CYS A 202 -11.51 21.60 9.57
CA CYS A 202 -10.08 21.72 9.32
C CYS A 202 -9.41 20.35 9.46
N SER A 203 -8.58 19.94 8.50
CA SER A 203 -7.84 18.67 8.58
C SER A 203 -6.76 18.63 9.66
N ASN A 204 -6.48 19.77 10.31
CA ASN A 204 -5.40 19.99 11.29
C ASN A 204 -4.00 19.94 10.65
N TYR A 205 -3.73 18.90 9.86
CA TYR A 205 -2.53 18.70 9.08
C TYR A 205 -2.91 18.69 7.59
N CYS A 206 -2.28 19.55 6.81
CA CYS A 206 -2.56 19.80 5.38
C CYS A 206 -1.30 19.50 4.55
#